data_AF-M1T2L5-F1
#
_entry.id   AF-M1T2L5-F1
#
_cell.length_a   1.000
_cell.length_b   1.000
_cell.length_c   1.000
_cell.angle_alpha   90.00
_cell.angle_beta   90.00
_cell.angle_gamma   90.00
#
_symmetry.space_group_name_H-M   'P 1'
#
loop_
_entity.id
_entity.type
_entity.pdbx_description
1 polymer ?
#
loop_
_entity_poly.entity_id
_entity_poly.type
_entity_poly.pdbx_seq_one_letter_code
_entity_poly.pdbx_strand_id
1 'polypeptide(L)'
;IQVGFEDKKAYKKDAKSNKYANKPAEGHAKKAGAAPKRFIREFRNVNVDEYEVGQEVTVDTFEAGDIIDVTGTSKGKGFQGAIKRHGQARGPMAHGSHFHRAPGSVGTASDASRVFKGQKMPGRMGGNTVTV
;
A
#
# COMPACT_ATOMS: atom_id res chain seq x y z
N ILE A 1 -14.37 8.65 11.00
CA ILE A 1 -13.91 7.97 12.24
C ILE A 1 -12.46 7.47 12.09
N GLN A 2 -11.74 7.30 13.21
CA GLN A 2 -10.41 6.71 13.27
C GLN A 2 -10.51 5.36 14.00
N VAL A 3 -10.05 4.29 13.36
CA VAL A 3 -10.19 2.91 13.86
C VAL A 3 -8.82 2.28 14.05
N GLY A 4 -8.65 1.56 15.16
CA GLY A 4 -7.44 0.81 15.48
C GLY A 4 -7.64 -0.70 15.38
N PHE A 5 -6.68 -1.41 14.81
CA PHE A 5 -6.70 -2.86 14.60
C PHE A 5 -5.42 -3.52 15.17
N GLU A 6 -5.60 -4.71 15.75
CA GLU A 6 -4.61 -5.55 16.45
C GLU A 6 -3.98 -4.89 17.69
N ASP A 7 -4.04 -5.55 18.84
CA ASP A 7 -3.47 -5.03 20.08
C ASP A 7 -1.94 -5.09 20.10
N LYS A 8 -1.32 -4.00 20.59
CA LYS A 8 0.09 -3.94 20.96
C LYS A 8 0.26 -4.09 22.47
N LYS A 9 1.44 -4.52 22.88
CA LYS A 9 1.80 -4.54 24.30
C LYS A 9 1.96 -3.12 24.82
N ALA A 10 1.65 -2.91 26.10
CA ALA A 10 1.88 -1.65 26.80
C ALA A 10 3.36 -1.22 26.77
N TYR A 11 3.61 0.04 27.13
CA TYR A 11 4.96 0.58 27.19
C TYR A 11 5.85 -0.24 28.13
N LYS A 12 7.06 -0.53 27.66
CA LYS A 12 8.10 -1.20 28.44
C LYS A 12 9.40 -0.44 28.29
N LYS A 13 10.03 -0.12 29.42
CA LYS A 13 11.38 0.49 29.45
C LYS A 13 12.38 -0.42 28.72
N ASP A 14 13.27 0.17 27.93
CA ASP A 14 14.32 -0.50 27.14
C ASP A 14 13.82 -1.44 26.02
N ALA A 15 12.53 -1.42 25.70
CA ALA A 15 11.99 -2.12 24.54
C ALA A 15 12.38 -1.41 23.22
N LYS A 16 12.84 -2.19 22.23
CA LYS A 16 13.37 -1.68 20.96
C LYS A 16 12.47 -1.94 19.74
N SER A 17 11.43 -2.75 19.88
CA SER A 17 10.58 -3.18 18.77
C SER A 17 9.19 -2.56 18.83
N ASN A 18 8.55 -2.41 17.67
CA ASN A 18 7.17 -1.92 17.53
C ASN A 18 6.11 -2.90 18.07
N LYS A 19 6.52 -3.98 18.74
CA LYS A 19 5.62 -4.87 19.49
C LYS A 19 5.10 -4.19 20.76
N TYR A 20 5.88 -3.27 21.32
CA TYR A 20 5.53 -2.48 22.50
C TYR A 20 5.14 -1.07 22.07
N ALA A 21 4.14 -0.50 22.72
CA ALA A 21 3.72 0.87 22.49
C ALA A 21 4.80 1.85 22.98
N ASN A 22 4.92 2.98 22.28
CA ASN A 22 5.61 4.15 22.81
C ASN A 22 4.63 4.96 23.69
N LYS A 23 5.17 5.85 24.54
CA LYS A 23 4.35 6.68 25.44
C LYS A 23 3.26 7.49 24.69
N PRO A 24 3.51 8.09 23.51
CA PRO A 24 2.47 8.78 22.76
C PRO A 24 1.30 7.88 22.33
N ALA A 25 1.57 6.70 21.78
CA ALA A 25 0.52 5.76 21.37
C ALA A 25 -0.30 5.27 22.57
N GLU A 26 0.36 5.04 23.71
CA GLU A 26 -0.33 4.68 24.94
C GLU A 26 -1.22 5.81 25.47
N GLY A 27 -0.72 7.06 25.46
CA GLY A 27 -1.51 8.22 25.85
C GLY A 27 -2.72 8.46 24.95
N HIS A 28 -2.56 8.25 23.63
CA HIS A 28 -3.67 8.33 22.68
C HIS A 28 -4.75 7.27 22.95
N ALA A 29 -4.34 6.01 23.15
CA ALA A 29 -5.27 4.91 23.42
C ALA A 29 -6.00 5.06 24.76
N LYS A 30 -5.30 5.56 25.80
CA LYS A 30 -5.89 5.86 27.11
C LYS A 30 -7.05 6.86 27.07
N LYS A 31 -7.02 7.84 26.15
CA LYS A 31 -8.13 8.80 25.98
C LYS A 31 -9.44 8.13 25.57
N ALA A 32 -9.36 7.02 24.83
CA ALA A 32 -10.51 6.23 24.41
C ALA A 32 -10.75 5.01 25.33
N GLY A 33 -10.06 4.90 26.47
CA GLY A 33 -10.15 3.75 27.37
C GLY A 33 -9.62 2.43 26.78
N ALA A 34 -8.92 2.47 25.64
CA ALA A 34 -8.54 1.29 24.87
C ALA A 34 -7.07 0.90 25.06
N ALA A 35 -6.75 -0.36 24.74
CA ALA A 35 -5.37 -0.82 24.59
C ALA A 35 -4.71 -0.16 23.36
N PRO A 36 -3.37 0.05 23.37
CA PRO A 36 -2.66 0.59 22.22
C PRO A 36 -2.77 -0.36 21.02
N LYS A 37 -3.09 0.18 19.84
CA LYS A 37 -3.33 -0.62 18.61
C LYS A 37 -2.15 -0.57 17.64
N ARG A 38 -2.04 -1.57 16.75
CA ARG A 38 -0.93 -1.71 15.81
C ARG A 38 -1.11 -0.95 14.53
N PHE A 39 -2.29 -1.09 13.95
CA PHE A 39 -2.68 -0.43 12.72
C PHE A 39 -3.76 0.57 13.05
N ILE A 40 -3.63 1.79 12.55
CA ILE A 40 -4.61 2.85 12.74
C ILE A 40 -4.93 3.41 11.37
N ARG A 41 -6.22 3.48 11.03
CA ARG A 41 -6.72 3.95 9.74
C ARG A 41 -7.93 4.84 9.95
N GLU A 42 -8.17 5.70 8.97
CA GLU A 42 -9.32 6.60 8.98
C GLU A 42 -10.33 6.16 7.93
N PHE A 43 -11.60 6.28 8.29
CA PHE A 43 -12.74 6.09 7.39
C PHE A 43 -13.51 7.40 7.37
N ARG A 44 -13.56 8.06 6.21
CA ARG A 44 -14.18 9.38 6.06
C ARG A 44 -15.64 9.32 5.61
N ASN A 45 -16.00 8.28 4.85
CA ASN A 45 -17.33 8.13 4.25
C ASN A 45 -18.24 7.28 5.14
N VAL A 46 -18.31 7.62 6.43
CA VAL A 46 -19.20 6.96 7.39
C VAL A 46 -20.00 8.02 8.11
N ASN A 47 -21.21 7.67 8.56
CA ASN A 47 -21.98 8.55 9.43
C ASN A 47 -21.26 8.68 10.77
N VAL A 48 -20.77 9.87 11.10
CA VAL A 48 -19.93 10.10 12.28
C VAL A 48 -20.75 10.06 13.56
N ASP A 49 -22.04 10.40 13.48
CA ASP A 49 -22.94 10.50 14.64
C ASP A 49 -23.36 9.12 15.18
N GLU A 50 -23.14 8.05 14.41
CA GLU A 50 -23.47 6.67 14.78
C GLU A 50 -22.38 5.99 15.62
N TYR A 51 -21.21 6.61 15.78
CA TYR A 51 -20.06 6.00 16.44
C TYR A 51 -19.55 6.83 17.61
N GLU A 52 -19.41 6.18 18.75
CA GLU A 52 -18.84 6.79 19.96
C GLU A 52 -17.35 6.45 20.13
N VAL A 53 -16.61 7.35 20.79
CA VAL A 53 -15.19 7.12 21.07
C VAL A 53 -15.03 5.97 22.06
N GLY A 54 -14.26 4.95 21.67
CA GLY A 54 -14.02 3.77 22.50
C GLY A 54 -14.94 2.59 22.18
N GLN A 55 -15.93 2.78 21.30
CA GLN A 55 -16.78 1.70 20.79
C GLN A 55 -15.99 0.67 20.00
N GLU A 56 -16.33 -0.60 20.16
CA GLU A 56 -15.81 -1.70 19.35
C GLU A 56 -16.64 -1.88 18.07
N VAL A 57 -15.96 -2.02 16.94
CA VAL A 57 -16.58 -2.33 15.64
C VAL A 57 -16.43 -3.84 15.42
N THR A 58 -17.53 -4.58 15.46
CA THR A 58 -17.56 -6.03 15.24
C THR A 58 -17.74 -6.37 13.76
N VAL A 59 -17.54 -7.64 13.41
CA VAL A 59 -17.69 -8.13 12.02
C VAL A 59 -19.17 -8.17 11.61
N ASP A 60 -20.09 -8.17 12.58
CA ASP A 60 -21.53 -8.30 12.37
C ASP A 60 -22.15 -7.10 11.64
N THR A 61 -21.39 -6.02 11.43
CA THR A 61 -21.79 -4.88 10.59
C THR A 61 -21.86 -5.23 9.10
N PHE A 62 -21.28 -6.36 8.70
CA PHE A 62 -21.31 -6.84 7.32
C PHE A 62 -22.28 -8.02 7.20
N GLU A 63 -23.14 -7.96 6.19
CA GLU A 63 -24.09 -9.02 5.87
C GLU A 63 -23.69 -9.77 4.59
N ALA A 64 -24.16 -11.01 4.47
CA ALA A 64 -23.88 -11.81 3.28
C ALA A 64 -24.61 -11.23 2.07
N GLY A 65 -23.84 -10.81 1.06
CA GLY A 65 -24.37 -10.19 -0.17
C GLY A 65 -23.93 -8.73 -0.35
N ASP A 66 -23.29 -8.14 0.66
CA ASP A 66 -22.76 -6.78 0.58
C ASP A 66 -21.64 -6.67 -0.48
N ILE A 67 -21.73 -5.62 -1.30
CA ILE A 67 -20.70 -5.26 -2.27
C ILE A 67 -19.74 -4.31 -1.58
N ILE A 68 -18.47 -4.70 -1.50
CA ILE A 68 -17.44 -3.97 -0.75
C ILE A 68 -16.20 -3.70 -1.60
N ASP A 69 -15.55 -2.57 -1.32
CA ASP A 69 -14.23 -2.24 -1.84
C ASP A 69 -13.14 -2.57 -0.81
N VAL A 70 -12.10 -3.31 -1.21
CA VAL A 70 -11.01 -3.70 -0.30
C VAL A 70 -9.72 -2.99 -0.68
N THR A 71 -9.18 -2.19 0.23
CA THR A 71 -7.90 -1.47 0.05
C THR A 71 -6.74 -2.18 0.76
N GLY A 72 -5.65 -2.44 0.04
CA GLY A 72 -4.46 -3.09 0.61
C GLY A 72 -3.16 -2.77 -0.11
N THR A 73 -2.04 -3.11 0.52
CA THR A 73 -0.72 -2.98 -0.11
C THR A 73 -0.45 -4.19 -1.00
N SER A 74 -0.22 -3.95 -2.28
CA SER A 74 0.15 -4.99 -3.24
C SER A 74 1.46 -5.69 -2.88
N LYS A 75 1.56 -6.98 -3.18
CA LYS A 75 2.76 -7.79 -2.91
C LYS A 75 3.99 -7.19 -3.59
N GLY A 76 5.08 -7.03 -2.84
CA GLY A 76 6.36 -6.57 -3.35
C GLY A 76 6.97 -7.56 -4.35
N LYS A 77 7.47 -7.04 -5.48
CA LYS A 77 8.11 -7.83 -6.54
C LYS A 77 9.56 -7.39 -6.81
N GLY A 78 10.13 -6.47 -6.03
CA GLY A 78 11.51 -5.99 -6.20
C GLY A 78 11.70 -5.15 -7.46
N PHE A 79 12.94 -5.06 -7.96
CA PHE A 79 13.25 -4.38 -9.21
C PHE A 79 12.89 -5.28 -10.40
N GLN A 80 12.06 -4.77 -11.31
CA GLN A 80 11.52 -5.52 -12.44
C GLN A 80 11.83 -4.84 -13.77
N GLY A 81 12.10 -5.67 -14.79
CA GLY A 81 12.29 -5.24 -16.18
C GLY A 81 11.01 -4.65 -16.80
N ALA A 82 11.15 -3.92 -17.91
CA ALA A 82 10.04 -3.21 -18.55
C ALA A 82 8.89 -4.15 -19.01
N ILE A 83 9.22 -5.35 -19.49
CA ILE A 83 8.24 -6.39 -19.84
C ILE A 83 7.39 -6.79 -18.64
N LYS A 84 8.02 -7.16 -17.51
CA LYS A 84 7.28 -7.67 -16.34
C LYS A 84 6.51 -6.56 -15.62
N ARG A 85 7.08 -5.35 -15.57
CA ARG A 85 6.51 -4.20 -14.88
C ARG A 85 5.35 -3.56 -15.65
N HIS A 86 5.47 -3.45 -16.98
CA HIS A 86 4.56 -2.66 -17.81
C HIS A 86 3.85 -3.46 -18.92
N GLY A 87 4.12 -4.76 -19.04
CA GLY A 87 3.50 -5.60 -20.08
C GLY A 87 4.02 -5.36 -21.49
N GLN A 88 5.21 -4.77 -21.66
CA GLN A 88 5.81 -4.58 -22.98
C GLN A 88 6.06 -5.93 -23.67
N ALA A 89 5.95 -5.97 -25.01
CA ALA A 89 6.35 -7.13 -25.80
C ALA A 89 7.87 -7.30 -25.77
N ARG A 90 8.33 -8.55 -25.93
CA ARG A 90 9.75 -8.88 -26.12
C ARG A 90 10.13 -8.74 -27.60
N GLY A 91 11.41 -8.55 -27.87
CA GLY A 91 11.95 -8.63 -29.22
C GLY A 91 12.06 -10.08 -29.74
N PRO A 92 12.37 -10.29 -31.03
CA PRO A 92 12.59 -11.61 -31.61
C PRO A 92 13.74 -12.35 -30.91
N MET A 93 13.63 -13.68 -30.82
CA MET A 93 14.66 -14.55 -30.24
C MET A 93 15.57 -15.18 -31.30
N ALA A 94 15.15 -15.16 -32.57
CA ALA A 94 15.87 -15.73 -33.71
C ALA A 94 16.16 -14.65 -34.76
N HIS A 95 16.64 -15.07 -35.94
CA HIS A 95 17.00 -14.18 -37.07
C HIS A 95 18.06 -13.12 -36.73
N GLY A 96 19.06 -13.49 -35.93
CA GLY A 96 20.19 -12.60 -35.61
C GLY A 96 19.85 -11.43 -34.67
N SER A 97 18.70 -11.45 -33.99
CA SER A 97 18.32 -10.40 -33.05
C SER A 97 19.22 -10.39 -31.81
N HIS A 98 19.75 -9.21 -31.46
CA HIS A 98 20.44 -8.94 -30.19
C HIS A 98 19.55 -8.20 -29.18
N PHE A 99 18.27 -8.03 -29.49
CA PHE A 99 17.32 -7.30 -28.66
C PHE A 99 16.20 -8.23 -28.20
N HIS A 100 16.21 -8.59 -26.91
CA HIS A 100 15.23 -9.55 -26.36
C HIS A 100 14.30 -8.90 -25.33
N ARG A 101 14.84 -8.29 -24.28
CA ARG A 101 14.05 -7.84 -23.11
C ARG A 101 14.25 -6.39 -22.68
N ALA A 102 15.10 -5.67 -23.40
CA ALA A 102 15.32 -4.26 -23.15
C ALA A 102 14.05 -3.45 -23.50
N PRO A 103 13.82 -2.29 -22.87
CA PRO A 103 12.81 -1.35 -23.35
C PRO A 103 13.17 -0.86 -24.75
N GLY A 104 12.18 -0.59 -25.58
CA GLY A 104 12.38 0.00 -26.92
C GLY A 104 12.89 1.43 -26.87
N SER A 105 12.83 2.14 -28.01
CA SER A 105 13.23 3.54 -28.08
C SER A 105 12.52 4.40 -27.01
N VAL A 106 13.26 5.32 -26.40
CA VAL A 106 12.80 6.15 -25.27
C VAL A 106 12.44 7.57 -25.68
N GLY A 107 12.58 7.92 -26.97
CA GLY A 107 12.31 9.24 -27.50
C GLY A 107 12.26 9.27 -29.02
N THR A 108 11.90 10.43 -29.56
CA THR A 108 11.98 10.74 -30.99
C THR A 108 13.34 11.38 -31.32
N ALA A 109 13.53 11.73 -32.59
CA ALA A 109 14.73 12.42 -33.06
C ALA A 109 14.83 13.88 -32.55
N SER A 110 15.58 14.72 -33.26
CA SER A 110 16.09 16.02 -32.81
C SER A 110 15.04 16.99 -32.25
N ASP A 111 13.81 16.99 -32.78
CA ASP A 111 12.76 17.93 -32.36
C ASP A 111 12.37 17.77 -30.89
N ALA A 112 12.39 16.53 -30.38
CA ALA A 112 12.19 16.26 -28.96
C ALA A 112 13.50 15.73 -28.34
N SER A 113 14.46 16.65 -28.17
CA SER A 113 15.78 16.43 -27.55
C SER A 113 15.74 16.11 -26.05
N ARG A 114 14.69 15.43 -25.57
CA ARG A 114 14.53 14.98 -24.17
C ARG A 114 13.64 13.74 -24.08
N VAL A 115 13.81 12.97 -23.02
CA VAL A 115 12.86 11.90 -22.67
C VAL A 115 11.66 12.51 -21.94
N PHE A 116 10.45 12.21 -22.40
CA PHE A 116 9.22 12.69 -21.75
C PHE A 116 9.01 12.05 -20.37
N LYS A 117 8.37 12.80 -19.47
CA LYS A 117 7.94 12.27 -18.17
C LYS A 117 6.90 11.17 -18.36
N GLY A 118 6.92 10.17 -17.49
CA GLY A 118 6.00 9.01 -17.58
C GLY A 118 6.48 7.90 -18.52
N GLN A 119 7.69 8.01 -19.08
CA GLN A 119 8.26 6.94 -19.91
C GLN A 119 8.40 5.64 -19.11
N LYS A 120 7.84 4.56 -19.67
CA LYS A 120 7.72 3.25 -18.99
C LYS A 120 9.05 2.50 -19.00
N MET A 121 9.80 2.68 -17.90
CA MET A 121 11.13 2.10 -17.69
C MET A 121 11.15 1.01 -16.59
N PRO A 122 12.20 0.17 -16.52
CA PRO A 122 12.37 -0.79 -15.42
C PRO A 122 12.42 -0.09 -14.05
N GLY A 123 12.13 -0.83 -12.98
CA GLY A 123 12.14 -0.28 -11.62
C GLY A 123 11.38 -1.11 -10.61
N ARG A 124 11.24 -0.58 -9.39
CA ARG A 124 10.51 -1.26 -8.30
C ARG A 124 9.05 -1.51 -8.71
N MET A 125 8.59 -2.74 -8.51
CA MET A 125 7.22 -3.18 -8.77
C MET A 125 6.58 -3.72 -7.48
N GLY A 126 5.30 -3.45 -7.30
CA GLY A 126 4.54 -3.81 -6.10
C GLY A 126 4.84 -2.90 -4.91
N GLY A 127 4.19 -3.17 -3.78
CA GLY A 127 4.27 -2.31 -2.59
C GLY A 127 3.46 -1.01 -2.70
N ASN A 128 2.61 -0.91 -3.73
CA ASN A 128 1.68 0.21 -3.91
C ASN A 128 0.35 -0.14 -3.24
N THR A 129 -0.36 0.87 -2.71
CA THR A 129 -1.74 0.75 -2.24
C THR A 129 -2.68 0.58 -3.44
N VAL A 130 -3.56 -0.41 -3.40
CA VAL A 130 -4.54 -0.72 -4.44
C VAL A 130 -5.89 -1.01 -3.77
N THR A 131 -6.96 -0.60 -4.44
CA THR A 131 -8.35 -0.90 -4.08
C THR A 131 -8.95 -1.76 -5.18
N VAL A 132 -9.67 -2.82 -4.81
CA VAL A 132 -10.38 -3.73 -5.72
C VAL A 132 -11.81 -3.90 -5.22
#